data_AF-D6GWE1-F1
#
_entry.id   AF-D6GWE1-F1
#
_cell.length_a   1.000
_cell.length_b   1.000
_cell.length_c   1.000
_cell.angle_alpha   90.00
_cell.angle_beta   90.00
_cell.angle_gamma   90.00
#
_symmetry.space_group_name_H-M   'P 1'
#
loop_
_entity.id
_entity.type
_entity.pdbx_description
1 polymer ?
#
loop_
_entity_poly.entity_id
_entity_poly.type
_entity_poly.pdbx_seq_one_letter_code
_entity_poly.pdbx_strand_id
1 'polypeptide(L)'
;METVKVTRRELIDTKRRISTAKRGLQLLKMKRSSLILEFFELAKQVQSMKMDLKGLMKKSREGIEIADALSGRITIMRVAQEQSEKTAVLKARNVMGLVIPNISMNKNIDILSENDSLTIPTPVYDAKRLYSQFLSMLIEIAEKETAMRKLLNEIYKLNRRTNSIENIIIPRWLAKIEYIKQSLDDMERDRLVSIKFIKKLHG
;
A
#
# COMPACT_ATOMS: atom_id res chain seq x y z
N MET A 1 24.30 13.91 -23.63
CA MET A 1 23.34 13.66 -24.73
C MET A 1 23.51 12.22 -25.17
N GLU A 2 22.47 11.39 -25.10
CA GLU A 2 22.56 10.01 -25.58
C GLU A 2 22.83 10.01 -27.09
N THR A 3 23.92 9.39 -27.52
CA THR A 3 24.24 9.16 -28.93
C THR A 3 23.20 8.20 -29.52
N VAL A 4 22.18 8.75 -30.20
CA VAL A 4 21.14 7.94 -30.85
C VAL A 4 21.73 7.33 -32.12
N LYS A 5 21.92 6.01 -32.13
CA LYS A 5 22.32 5.29 -33.35
C LYS A 5 21.19 5.34 -34.37
N VAL A 6 21.40 6.02 -35.48
CA VAL A 6 20.44 6.12 -36.58
C VAL A 6 20.51 4.84 -37.41
N THR A 7 19.64 3.87 -37.10
CA THR A 7 19.51 2.63 -37.88
C THR A 7 18.04 2.21 -38.00
N ARG A 8 17.68 1.57 -39.11
CA ARG A 8 16.33 1.01 -39.31
C ARG A 8 15.95 -0.01 -38.21
N ARG A 9 16.93 -0.74 -37.67
CA ARG A 9 16.74 -1.68 -36.55
C ARG A 9 16.31 -0.95 -35.27
N GLU A 10 17.02 0.13 -34.89
CA GLU A 10 16.68 0.95 -33.72
C GLU A 10 15.27 1.56 -33.83
N LEU A 11 14.83 1.91 -35.04
CA LEU A 11 13.48 2.40 -35.30
C LEU A 11 12.40 1.32 -35.03
N ILE A 12 12.62 0.09 -35.47
CA ILE A 12 11.70 -1.03 -35.22
C ILE A 12 11.66 -1.34 -33.71
N ASP A 13 12.81 -1.37 -33.05
CA ASP A 13 12.90 -1.65 -31.62
C ASP A 13 12.22 -0.57 -30.78
N THR A 14 12.39 0.71 -31.14
CA THR A 14 11.72 1.82 -30.45
C THR A 14 10.19 1.78 -30.64
N LYS A 15 9.71 1.46 -31.86
CA LYS A 15 8.26 1.25 -32.11
C LYS A 15 7.70 0.10 -31.27
N ARG A 16 8.43 -1.02 -31.17
CA ARG A 16 8.03 -2.15 -30.32
C ARG A 16 7.95 -1.75 -28.86
N ARG A 17 8.94 -1.01 -28.34
CA ARG A 17 8.94 -0.48 -26.95
C ARG A 17 7.73 0.39 -26.65
N ILE A 18 7.33 1.28 -27.58
CA ILE A 18 6.12 2.10 -27.41
C ILE A 18 4.87 1.24 -27.31
N SER A 19 4.70 0.25 -28.20
CA SER A 19 3.54 -0.65 -28.16
C SER A 19 3.46 -1.42 -26.83
N THR A 20 4.59 -1.97 -26.37
CA THR A 20 4.67 -2.66 -25.08
C THR A 20 4.37 -1.73 -23.91
N ALA A 21 4.90 -0.49 -23.92
CA ALA A 21 4.62 0.47 -22.86
C ALA A 21 3.16 0.93 -22.83
N LYS A 22 2.49 1.08 -23.99
CA LYS A 22 1.05 1.37 -24.04
C LYS A 22 0.22 0.25 -23.40
N ARG A 23 0.52 -1.01 -23.71
CA ARG A 23 -0.13 -2.18 -23.07
C ARG A 23 0.15 -2.21 -21.57
N GLY A 24 1.40 -2.02 -21.16
CA GLY A 24 1.79 -1.94 -19.75
C GLY A 24 1.09 -0.81 -19.00
N LEU A 25 0.94 0.36 -19.62
CA LEU A 25 0.23 1.50 -19.04
C LEU A 25 -1.24 1.16 -18.77
N GLN A 26 -1.92 0.50 -19.71
CA GLN A 26 -3.31 0.07 -19.52
C GLN A 26 -3.44 -0.90 -18.34
N LEU A 27 -2.56 -1.90 -18.25
CA LEU A 27 -2.53 -2.85 -17.14
C LEU A 27 -2.29 -2.15 -15.79
N LEU A 28 -1.38 -1.19 -15.74
CA LEU A 28 -1.12 -0.41 -14.51
C LEU A 28 -2.31 0.46 -14.12
N LYS A 29 -3.00 1.06 -15.09
CA LYS A 29 -4.24 1.83 -14.84
C LYS A 29 -5.34 0.92 -14.27
N MET A 30 -5.51 -0.29 -14.81
CA MET A 30 -6.47 -1.28 -14.29
C MET A 30 -6.12 -1.74 -12.86
N LYS A 31 -4.85 -2.11 -12.61
CA LYS A 31 -4.38 -2.47 -11.26
C LYS A 31 -4.64 -1.35 -10.26
N ARG A 32 -4.37 -0.10 -10.65
CA ARG A 32 -4.64 1.07 -9.81
C ARG A 32 -6.12 1.18 -9.45
N SER A 33 -7.02 1.07 -10.43
CA SER A 33 -8.46 1.16 -10.17
C SER A 33 -8.94 0.06 -9.21
N SER A 34 -8.43 -1.17 -9.37
CA SER A 34 -8.73 -2.28 -8.44
C SER A 34 -8.28 -1.98 -7.01
N LEU A 35 -7.05 -1.46 -6.83
CA LEU A 35 -6.51 -1.12 -5.51
C LEU A 35 -7.27 0.04 -4.85
N ILE A 36 -7.76 1.00 -5.65
CA ILE A 36 -8.57 2.12 -5.15
C ILE A 36 -9.92 1.61 -4.60
N LEU A 37 -10.56 0.68 -5.30
CA LEU A 37 -11.82 0.08 -4.84
C LEU A 37 -11.63 -0.64 -3.51
N GLU A 38 -10.63 -1.51 -3.42
CA GLU A 38 -10.29 -2.25 -2.19
C GLU A 38 -9.94 -1.29 -1.03
N PHE A 39 -9.23 -0.20 -1.31
CA PHE A 39 -8.95 0.84 -0.31
C PHE A 39 -10.23 1.44 0.26
N PHE A 40 -11.22 1.77 -0.58
CA PHE A 40 -12.49 2.33 -0.10
C PHE A 40 -13.32 1.31 0.69
N GLU A 41 -13.32 0.04 0.28
CA GLU A 41 -13.98 -1.03 1.05
C GLU A 41 -13.35 -1.18 2.44
N LEU A 42 -12.02 -1.24 2.53
CA LEU A 42 -11.29 -1.28 3.80
C LEU A 42 -11.53 -0.02 4.63
N ALA A 43 -11.57 1.16 4.01
CA ALA A 43 -11.85 2.41 4.70
C ALA A 43 -13.23 2.40 5.36
N LYS A 44 -14.26 1.87 4.67
CA LYS A 44 -15.61 1.73 5.21
C LYS A 44 -15.65 0.76 6.40
N GLN A 45 -14.95 -0.36 6.30
CA GLN A 45 -14.82 -1.31 7.41
C GLN A 45 -14.15 -0.68 8.63
N VAL A 46 -13.02 0.00 8.44
CA VAL A 46 -12.31 0.70 9.53
C VAL A 46 -13.17 1.78 10.17
N GLN A 47 -13.95 2.53 9.36
CA GLN A 47 -14.86 3.54 9.88
C GLN A 47 -15.93 2.93 10.79
N SER A 48 -16.54 1.80 10.39
CA SER A 48 -17.52 1.10 11.23
C SER A 48 -16.90 0.63 12.55
N MET A 49 -15.71 0.01 12.47
CA MET A 49 -14.98 -0.46 13.67
C MET A 49 -14.60 0.68 14.61
N LYS A 50 -14.26 1.86 14.09
CA LYS A 50 -14.00 3.04 14.92
C LYS A 50 -15.24 3.54 15.66
N MET A 51 -16.42 3.42 15.07
CA MET A 51 -17.67 3.78 15.76
C MET A 51 -17.93 2.83 16.93
N ASP A 52 -17.78 1.54 16.71
CA ASP A 52 -17.93 0.51 17.74
C ASP A 52 -16.88 0.67 18.85
N LEU A 53 -15.63 0.96 18.49
CA LEU A 53 -14.55 1.23 19.43
C LEU A 53 -14.86 2.43 20.34
N LYS A 54 -15.46 3.50 19.81
CA LYS A 54 -15.89 4.66 20.64
C LYS A 54 -16.95 4.26 21.66
N GLY A 55 -17.90 3.40 21.26
CA GLY A 55 -18.90 2.86 22.17
C GLY A 55 -18.27 2.02 23.29
N LEU A 56 -17.36 1.12 22.94
CA LEU A 56 -16.61 0.30 23.90
C LEU A 56 -15.71 1.14 24.81
N MET A 57 -15.06 2.17 24.28
CA MET A 57 -14.24 3.10 25.06
C MET A 57 -15.05 3.80 26.14
N LYS A 58 -16.25 4.28 25.79
CA LYS A 58 -17.15 4.93 26.75
C LYS A 58 -17.56 3.95 27.87
N LYS A 59 -18.01 2.75 27.50
CA LYS A 59 -18.37 1.69 28.46
C LYS A 59 -17.20 1.28 29.34
N SER A 60 -16.01 1.13 28.76
CA SER A 60 -14.80 0.75 29.50
C SER A 60 -14.41 1.82 30.51
N ARG A 61 -14.51 3.10 30.12
CA ARG A 61 -14.27 4.24 31.02
C ARG A 61 -15.25 4.27 32.19
N GLU A 62 -16.55 4.15 31.90
CA GLU A 62 -17.59 4.05 32.94
C GLU A 62 -17.33 2.88 33.89
N GLY A 63 -16.90 1.72 33.36
CA GLY A 63 -16.54 0.55 34.16
C GLY A 63 -15.38 0.79 35.12
N ILE A 64 -14.33 1.51 34.69
CA ILE A 64 -13.23 1.90 35.60
C ILE A 64 -13.70 2.91 36.65
N GLU A 65 -14.53 3.88 36.28
CA GLU A 65 -15.04 4.88 37.23
C GLU A 65 -15.86 4.22 38.34
N ILE A 66 -16.70 3.23 38.01
CA ILE A 66 -17.43 2.40 38.99
C ILE A 66 -16.46 1.59 39.85
N ALA A 67 -15.43 0.99 39.25
CA ALA A 67 -14.44 0.21 39.98
C ALA A 67 -13.63 1.07 40.97
N ASP A 68 -13.26 2.30 40.60
CA ASP A 68 -12.53 3.24 41.47
C ASP A 68 -13.42 3.66 42.66
N ALA A 69 -14.71 3.93 42.41
CA ALA A 69 -15.66 4.31 43.44
C ALA A 69 -15.93 3.18 44.46
N LEU A 70 -15.98 1.92 44.02
CA LEU A 70 -16.34 0.78 44.89
C LEU A 70 -15.13 0.10 45.54
N SER A 71 -14.05 -0.13 44.79
CA SER A 71 -12.89 -0.93 45.23
C SER A 71 -11.67 -0.10 45.61
N GLY A 72 -11.70 1.21 45.33
CA GLY A 72 -10.61 2.14 45.61
C GLY A 72 -9.41 2.01 44.66
N ARG A 73 -8.75 3.14 44.41
CA ARG A 73 -7.63 3.26 43.46
C ARG A 73 -6.46 2.32 43.72
N ILE A 74 -6.13 2.08 45.00
CA ILE A 74 -4.97 1.27 45.41
C ILE A 74 -5.12 -0.18 44.89
N THR A 75 -6.33 -0.72 44.99
CA THR A 75 -6.63 -2.09 44.53
C THR A 75 -6.46 -2.22 43.02
N ILE A 76 -6.92 -1.23 42.25
CA ILE A 76 -6.79 -1.18 40.79
C ILE A 76 -5.31 -1.12 40.40
N MET A 77 -4.52 -0.27 41.06
CA MET A 77 -3.08 -0.15 40.79
C MET A 77 -2.33 -1.46 41.04
N ARG A 78 -2.66 -2.16 42.13
CA ARG A 78 -2.06 -3.47 42.44
C ARG A 78 -2.32 -4.49 41.34
N VAL A 79 -3.59 -4.62 40.92
CA VAL A 79 -3.99 -5.55 39.85
C VAL A 79 -3.34 -5.18 38.51
N ALA A 80 -3.19 -3.89 38.21
CA ALA A 80 -2.53 -3.44 36.99
C ALA A 80 -1.03 -3.79 36.98
N GLN A 81 -0.35 -3.69 38.12
CA GLN A 81 1.08 -3.97 38.25
C GLN A 81 1.40 -5.47 38.13
N GLU A 82 0.51 -6.34 38.63
CA GLU A 82 0.64 -7.81 38.51
C GLU A 82 0.51 -8.31 37.05
N GLN A 83 -0.06 -7.53 36.14
CA GLN A 83 -0.41 -7.94 34.76
C GLN A 83 0.52 -7.42 33.66
N SER A 84 1.69 -6.85 33.99
CA SER A 84 2.53 -6.10 33.04
C SER A 84 3.16 -6.92 31.91
N GLU A 85 3.12 -8.25 31.93
CA GLU A 85 3.77 -9.10 30.93
C GLU A 85 2.77 -9.68 29.91
N LYS A 86 2.39 -8.89 28.90
CA LYS A 86 1.68 -9.42 27.71
C LYS A 86 2.50 -9.17 26.45
N THR A 87 3.11 -10.22 25.92
CA THR A 87 3.86 -10.20 24.65
C THR A 87 2.91 -10.30 23.46
N ALA A 88 2.92 -9.29 22.58
CA ALA A 88 2.23 -9.35 21.29
C ALA A 88 3.14 -9.99 20.22
N VAL A 89 2.64 -11.00 19.49
CA VAL A 89 3.39 -11.66 18.41
C VAL A 89 3.04 -10.99 17.08
N LEU A 90 4.03 -10.40 16.42
CA LEU A 90 3.88 -9.83 15.09
C LEU A 90 4.07 -10.92 14.02
N LYS A 91 3.07 -11.14 13.17
CA LYS A 91 3.18 -11.96 11.96
C LYS A 91 3.10 -11.08 10.73
N ALA A 92 3.52 -11.58 9.57
CA ALA A 92 3.39 -10.86 8.30
C ALA A 92 2.45 -11.65 7.37
N ARG A 93 1.50 -10.98 6.74
CA ARG A 93 0.58 -11.55 5.76
C ARG A 93 0.77 -10.87 4.41
N ASN A 94 0.76 -11.65 3.32
CA ASN A 94 0.84 -11.11 1.96
C ASN A 94 -0.59 -10.98 1.39
N VAL A 95 -0.97 -9.79 0.93
CA VAL A 95 -2.22 -9.55 0.23
C VAL A 95 -1.88 -8.83 -1.07
N MET A 96 -2.19 -9.46 -2.21
CA MET A 96 -1.93 -8.92 -3.57
C MET A 96 -0.49 -8.44 -3.83
N GLY A 97 0.50 -9.11 -3.24
CA GLY A 97 1.92 -8.78 -3.39
C GLY A 97 2.41 -7.67 -2.44
N LEU A 98 1.55 -7.19 -1.54
CA LEU A 98 1.92 -6.31 -0.43
C LEU A 98 2.03 -7.10 0.87
N VAL A 99 3.19 -7.02 1.51
CA VAL A 99 3.42 -7.54 2.85
C VAL A 99 2.78 -6.60 3.87
N ILE A 100 1.65 -7.00 4.41
CA ILE A 100 0.90 -6.31 5.45
C ILE A 100 1.29 -6.93 6.80
N PRO A 101 1.62 -6.13 7.83
CA PRO A 101 1.86 -6.68 9.15
C PRO A 101 0.53 -7.17 9.71
N ASN A 102 0.48 -8.42 10.17
CA ASN A 102 -0.67 -9.02 10.85
C ASN A 102 -0.32 -9.15 12.33
N ILE A 103 -1.00 -8.41 13.18
CA ILE A 103 -0.73 -8.49 14.63
C ILE A 103 -1.67 -9.56 15.16
N SER A 104 -1.23 -10.81 15.11
CA SER A 104 -1.93 -11.88 15.81
C SER A 104 -1.60 -11.75 17.29
N MET A 105 -2.47 -11.08 18.05
CA MET A 105 -2.46 -11.25 19.50
C MET A 105 -2.64 -12.75 19.75
N ASN A 106 -1.75 -13.35 20.52
CA ASN A 106 -1.87 -14.76 20.87
C ASN A 106 -3.18 -14.87 21.68
N LYS A 107 -4.27 -15.27 21.03
CA LYS A 107 -5.59 -15.47 21.68
C LYS A 107 -5.52 -16.46 22.85
N ASN A 108 -4.41 -17.19 22.95
CA ASN A 108 -4.08 -18.17 23.98
C ASN A 108 -3.43 -17.58 25.24
N ILE A 109 -3.24 -16.26 25.34
CA ILE A 109 -3.06 -15.66 26.66
C ILE A 109 -4.48 -15.34 27.10
N ASP A 110 -5.05 -16.22 27.91
CA ASP A 110 -6.27 -15.96 28.66
C ASP A 110 -6.19 -14.54 29.24
N ILE A 111 -6.86 -13.60 28.57
CA ILE A 111 -6.85 -12.20 28.99
C ILE A 111 -7.60 -12.09 30.35
N LEU A 112 -8.35 -13.14 30.69
CA LEU A 112 -8.97 -13.44 31.96
C LEU A 112 -8.47 -14.82 32.36
N SER A 113 -7.49 -14.91 33.26
CA SER A 113 -7.18 -16.19 33.89
C SER A 113 -8.43 -16.65 34.65
N GLU A 114 -8.83 -17.91 34.57
CA GLU A 114 -9.97 -18.44 35.35
C GLU A 114 -9.82 -18.15 36.86
N ASN A 115 -8.59 -17.94 37.33
CA ASN A 115 -8.24 -17.60 38.71
C ASN A 115 -8.43 -16.11 39.07
N ASP A 116 -8.61 -15.21 38.09
CA ASP A 116 -8.78 -13.77 38.32
C ASP A 116 -10.13 -13.46 38.98
N SER A 117 -11.18 -14.22 38.67
CA SER A 117 -12.54 -14.02 39.22
C SER A 117 -12.61 -14.30 40.74
N LEU A 118 -11.70 -15.13 41.26
CA LEU A 118 -11.60 -15.47 42.69
C LEU A 118 -10.73 -14.51 43.50
N THR A 119 -9.80 -13.80 42.85
CA THR A 119 -8.76 -13.01 43.54
C THR A 119 -9.03 -11.51 43.47
N ILE A 120 -9.82 -11.06 42.50
CA ILE A 120 -10.05 -9.64 42.18
C ILE A 120 -11.51 -9.27 42.51
N PRO A 121 -11.78 -8.08 43.09
CA PRO A 121 -13.15 -7.60 43.26
C PRO A 121 -13.92 -7.57 41.93
N THR A 122 -15.19 -7.96 41.96
CA THR A 122 -16.04 -8.05 40.76
C THR A 122 -16.07 -6.77 39.90
N PRO A 123 -16.09 -5.54 40.46
CA PRO A 123 -16.09 -4.33 39.62
C PRO A 123 -14.77 -4.14 38.86
N VAL A 124 -13.65 -4.53 39.45
CA VAL A 124 -12.32 -4.43 38.84
C VAL A 124 -12.15 -5.51 37.75
N TYR A 125 -12.70 -6.70 37.96
CA TYR A 125 -12.74 -7.76 36.96
C TYR A 125 -13.54 -7.36 35.71
N ASP A 126 -14.73 -6.78 35.89
CA ASP A 126 -15.57 -6.31 34.78
C ASP A 126 -14.89 -5.18 33.99
N ALA A 127 -14.29 -4.22 34.69
CA ALA A 127 -13.50 -3.16 34.07
C ALA A 127 -12.34 -3.74 33.23
N LYS A 128 -11.60 -4.70 33.77
CA LYS A 128 -10.52 -5.40 33.07
C LYS A 128 -11.02 -6.12 31.81
N ARG A 129 -12.16 -6.81 31.89
CA ARG A 129 -12.77 -7.49 30.73
C ARG A 129 -13.14 -6.51 29.61
N LEU A 130 -13.75 -5.37 29.95
CA LEU A 130 -14.10 -4.34 28.97
C LEU A 130 -12.86 -3.73 28.30
N TYR A 131 -11.83 -3.40 29.08
CA TYR A 131 -10.56 -2.90 28.52
C TYR A 131 -9.82 -3.92 27.65
N SER A 132 -9.93 -5.20 27.99
CA SER A 132 -9.36 -6.29 27.20
C SER A 132 -10.00 -6.40 25.82
N GLN A 133 -11.33 -6.27 25.76
CA GLN A 133 -12.08 -6.23 24.50
C GLN A 133 -11.74 -4.96 23.71
N PHE A 134 -11.67 -3.80 24.37
CA PHE A 134 -11.26 -2.54 23.75
C PHE A 134 -9.85 -2.64 23.13
N LEU A 135 -8.87 -3.19 23.86
CA LEU A 135 -7.50 -3.35 23.39
C LEU A 135 -7.44 -4.30 22.18
N SER A 136 -8.18 -5.41 22.22
CA SER A 136 -8.25 -6.36 21.11
C SER A 136 -8.78 -5.69 19.84
N MET A 137 -9.86 -4.91 19.97
CA MET A 137 -10.44 -4.18 18.85
C MET A 137 -9.52 -3.05 18.34
N LEU A 138 -8.83 -2.36 19.25
CA LEU A 138 -7.86 -1.33 18.90
C LEU A 138 -6.70 -1.89 18.07
N ILE A 139 -6.20 -3.07 18.43
CA ILE A 139 -5.13 -3.75 17.69
C ILE A 139 -5.61 -4.15 16.29
N GLU A 140 -6.84 -4.67 16.16
CA GLU A 140 -7.41 -5.00 14.84
C GLU A 140 -7.55 -3.76 13.95
N ILE A 141 -7.99 -2.63 14.52
CA ILE A 141 -8.07 -1.35 13.81
C ILE A 141 -6.67 -0.88 13.39
N ALA A 142 -5.68 -0.96 14.28
CA ALA A 142 -4.31 -0.55 13.98
C ALA A 142 -3.68 -1.40 12.87
N GLU A 143 -3.99 -2.69 12.82
CA GLU A 143 -3.59 -3.58 11.73
C GLU A 143 -4.16 -3.09 10.39
N LYS A 144 -5.48 -2.87 10.33
CA LYS A 144 -6.16 -2.43 9.11
C LYS A 144 -5.73 -1.03 8.68
N GLU A 145 -5.50 -0.11 9.61
CA GLU A 145 -4.95 1.22 9.30
C GLU A 145 -3.55 1.14 8.72
N THR A 146 -2.71 0.25 9.26
CA THR A 146 -1.35 0.03 8.74
C THR A 146 -1.40 -0.56 7.33
N ALA A 147 -2.31 -1.49 7.09
CA ALA A 147 -2.59 -2.03 5.75
C ALA A 147 -3.01 -0.92 4.78
N MET A 148 -3.96 -0.07 5.18
CA MET A 148 -4.43 1.07 4.38
C MET A 148 -3.29 2.03 4.02
N ARG A 149 -2.42 2.37 4.97
CA ARG A 149 -1.25 3.23 4.70
C ARG A 149 -0.31 2.61 3.66
N LYS A 150 -0.07 1.30 3.72
CA LYS A 150 0.75 0.58 2.73
C LYS A 150 0.10 0.56 1.36
N LEU A 151 -1.20 0.29 1.27
CA LEU A 151 -1.97 0.34 0.03
C LEU A 151 -1.92 1.73 -0.61
N LEU A 152 -2.12 2.77 0.19
CA LEU A 152 -2.07 4.15 -0.27
C LEU A 152 -0.70 4.50 -0.86
N ASN A 153 0.39 4.12 -0.20
CA ASN A 153 1.74 4.30 -0.72
C ASN A 153 1.96 3.59 -2.06
N GLU A 154 1.42 2.39 -2.23
CA GLU A 154 1.50 1.67 -3.50
C GLU A 154 0.70 2.35 -4.61
N ILE A 155 -0.50 2.84 -4.29
CA ILE A 155 -1.32 3.63 -5.23
C ILE A 155 -0.57 4.89 -5.68
N TYR A 156 0.10 5.61 -4.76
CA TYR A 156 0.92 6.77 -5.10
C TYR A 156 2.11 6.40 -6.00
N LYS A 157 2.80 5.28 -5.72
CA LYS A 157 3.89 4.78 -6.57
C LYS A 157 3.39 4.43 -7.97
N LEU A 158 2.26 3.75 -8.07
CA LEU A 158 1.63 3.41 -9.34
C LEU A 158 1.23 4.68 -10.11
N ASN A 159 0.63 5.67 -9.45
CA ASN A 159 0.29 6.97 -10.04
C ASN A 159 1.50 7.68 -10.65
N ARG A 160 2.60 7.77 -9.89
CA ARG A 160 3.85 8.34 -10.39
C ARG A 160 4.38 7.58 -11.60
N ARG A 161 4.32 6.24 -11.55
CA ARG A 161 4.81 5.38 -12.64
C ARG A 161 3.95 5.50 -13.90
N THR A 162 2.63 5.51 -13.77
CA THR A 162 1.71 5.71 -14.92
C THR A 162 1.93 7.10 -15.53
N ASN A 163 2.04 8.13 -14.70
CA ASN A 163 2.27 9.50 -15.16
C ASN A 163 3.62 9.65 -15.89
N SER A 164 4.68 9.03 -15.35
CA SER A 164 6.01 9.06 -15.98
C SER A 164 6.00 8.34 -17.34
N ILE A 165 5.27 7.22 -17.45
CA ILE A 165 5.16 6.50 -18.73
C ILE A 165 4.38 7.32 -19.75
N GLU A 166 3.25 7.87 -19.35
CA GLU A 166 2.32 8.59 -20.23
C GLU A 166 2.87 9.93 -20.71
N ASN A 167 3.43 10.73 -19.80
CA ASN A 167 3.79 12.12 -20.07
C ASN A 167 5.30 12.36 -20.30
N ILE A 168 6.17 11.39 -20.00
CA ILE A 168 7.62 11.56 -20.17
C ILE A 168 8.17 10.53 -21.14
N ILE A 169 7.97 9.23 -20.88
CA ILE A 169 8.63 8.15 -21.62
C ILE A 169 8.07 8.00 -23.03
N ILE A 170 6.73 7.91 -23.17
CA ILE A 170 6.09 7.75 -24.49
C ILE A 170 6.40 8.95 -25.40
N PRO A 171 6.24 10.22 -24.97
CA PRO A 171 6.61 11.38 -25.79
C PRO A 171 8.09 11.39 -26.19
N ARG A 172 9.00 11.06 -25.26
CA ARG A 172 10.45 10.98 -25.56
C ARG A 172 10.76 9.95 -26.63
N TRP A 173 10.11 8.78 -26.61
CA TRP A 173 10.30 7.77 -27.64
C TRP A 173 9.67 8.14 -28.98
N LEU A 174 8.56 8.89 -28.98
CA LEU A 174 7.97 9.43 -30.21
C LEU A 174 8.92 10.42 -30.88
N ALA A 175 9.47 11.38 -30.12
CA ALA A 175 10.47 12.32 -30.61
C ALA A 175 11.72 11.60 -31.14
N LYS A 176 12.17 10.53 -30.47
CA LYS A 176 13.28 9.68 -30.94
C LYS A 176 12.98 9.03 -32.29
N ILE A 177 11.76 8.52 -32.50
CA ILE A 177 11.35 7.91 -33.78
C ILE A 177 11.34 8.96 -34.88
N GLU A 178 10.82 10.15 -34.60
CA GLU A 178 10.77 11.26 -35.55
C GLU A 178 12.17 11.67 -36.01
N TYR A 179 13.10 11.82 -35.05
CA TYR A 179 14.51 12.08 -35.35
C TYR A 179 15.15 10.99 -36.21
N ILE A 180 15.00 9.70 -35.85
CA ILE A 180 15.58 8.59 -36.61
C ILE A 180 14.99 8.53 -38.03
N LYS A 181 13.68 8.78 -38.19
CA LYS A 181 13.04 8.83 -39.51
C LYS A 181 13.63 9.93 -40.37
N GLN A 182 13.70 11.15 -39.85
CA GLN A 182 14.22 12.30 -40.58
C GLN A 182 15.67 12.05 -41.03
N SER A 183 16.53 11.56 -40.13
CA SER A 183 17.92 11.24 -40.51
C SER A 183 18.03 10.10 -41.53
N LEU A 184 17.17 9.08 -41.48
CA LEU A 184 17.16 8.02 -42.50
C LEU A 184 16.70 8.55 -43.87
N ASP A 185 15.69 9.41 -43.89
CA ASP A 185 15.18 10.03 -45.12
C ASP A 185 16.25 10.95 -45.75
N ASP A 186 17.00 11.69 -44.94
CA ASP A 186 18.13 12.52 -45.41
C ASP A 186 19.27 11.66 -45.98
N MET A 187 19.64 10.57 -45.31
CA MET A 187 20.64 9.61 -45.83
C MET A 187 20.20 8.96 -47.14
N GLU A 188 18.91 8.66 -47.30
CA GLU A 188 18.37 8.12 -48.55
C GLU A 188 18.41 9.15 -49.68
N ARG A 189 18.10 10.42 -49.39
CA ARG A 189 18.22 11.53 -50.35
C ARG A 189 19.67 11.69 -50.82
N ASP A 190 20.63 11.74 -49.92
CA ASP A 190 22.06 11.88 -50.27
C ASP A 190 22.56 10.70 -51.13
N ARG A 191 22.11 9.49 -50.81
CA ARG A 191 22.43 8.29 -51.59
C ARG A 191 21.84 8.35 -53.00
N LEU A 192 20.59 8.80 -53.14
CA LEU A 192 19.96 8.97 -54.46
C LEU A 192 20.67 10.03 -55.31
N VAL A 193 21.07 11.14 -54.70
CA VAL A 193 21.86 12.19 -55.36
C VAL A 193 23.19 11.62 -55.84
N SER A 194 23.92 10.91 -54.97
CA SER A 194 25.21 10.28 -55.30
C SER A 194 25.08 9.31 -56.48
N ILE A 195 24.06 8.45 -56.49
CA ILE A 195 23.79 7.52 -57.60
C ILE A 195 23.50 8.28 -58.90
N LYS A 196 22.70 9.36 -58.85
CA LYS A 196 22.41 10.17 -60.05
C LYS A 196 23.66 10.82 -60.62
N PHE A 197 24.58 11.30 -59.78
CA PHE A 197 25.86 11.85 -60.21
C PHE A 197 26.76 10.80 -60.87
N ILE A 198 26.93 9.63 -60.25
CA ILE A 198 27.75 8.53 -60.80
C ILE A 198 27.20 8.10 -62.16
N LYS A 199 25.87 7.99 -62.30
CA LYS A 199 25.20 7.59 -63.54
C LYS A 199 25.37 8.62 -64.67
N LYS A 200 25.51 9.91 -64.34
CA LYS A 200 25.86 10.99 -65.29
C LYS A 200 27.34 11.00 -65.66
N LEU A 201 28.21 10.42 -64.84
CA LEU A 201 29.66 10.40 -65.08
C LEU A 201 30.08 9.21 -65.95
N HIS A 202 29.30 8.13 -65.94
CA HIS A 202 29.58 6.86 -66.62
C HIS A 202 28.61 6.55 -67.76
N GLY A 203 27.82 7.52 -68.21
CA GLY A 203 26.92 7.43 -69.37
C GLY A 203 26.99 8.72 -70.17
#